data_AF-A0A952DTV3-F1
#
_entry.id   AF-A0A952DTV3-F1
#
_cell.length_a   1.000
_cell.length_b   1.000
_cell.length_c   1.000
_cell.angle_alpha   90.00
_cell.angle_beta   90.00
_cell.angle_gamma   90.00
#
_symmetry.space_group_name_H-M   'P 1'
#
loop_
_entity.id
_entity.type
_entity.pdbx_description
1 polymer ?
#
loop_
_entity_poly.entity_id
_entity_poly.type
_entity_poly.pdbx_seq_one_letter_code
_entity_poly.pdbx_strand_id
1 'polypeptide(L)'
;MQYTLKKSLGQHFLKDENMCKKITDVIQLALHENKLHHLLEVGPGAGAITKYLLQIPNINCKVVELDEEKINYLEATYSNIQSKIIHQNFLE
;
A
#
# COMPACT_ATOMS: atom_id res chain seq x y z
N MET A 1 9.64 9.53 -10.93
CA MET A 1 9.31 10.79 -10.24
C MET A 1 9.97 10.80 -8.87
N GLN A 2 10.56 11.92 -8.47
CA GLN A 2 11.04 12.14 -7.11
C GLN A 2 9.85 12.53 -6.23
N TYR A 3 9.69 11.92 -5.06
CA TYR A 3 8.65 12.28 -4.10
C TYR A 3 9.30 12.78 -2.81
N THR A 4 8.65 13.71 -2.11
CA THR A 4 9.22 14.34 -0.90
C THR A 4 8.73 13.69 0.39
N LEU A 5 9.48 13.87 1.48
CA LEU A 5 9.07 13.45 2.82
C LEU A 5 8.35 14.61 3.50
N LYS A 6 7.10 14.41 3.90
CA LYS A 6 6.36 15.39 4.71
C LYS A 6 6.49 15.02 6.19
N LYS A 7 7.39 15.70 6.91
CA LYS A 7 7.61 15.47 8.35
C LYS A 7 6.34 15.68 9.19
N SER A 8 5.48 16.61 8.79
CA SER A 8 4.18 16.86 9.42
C SER A 8 3.24 15.66 9.37
N LEU A 9 3.42 14.76 8.39
CA LEU A 9 2.64 13.53 8.23
C LEU A 9 3.30 12.31 8.89
N GLY A 10 4.43 12.47 9.60
CA GLY A 10 5.11 11.37 10.29
C GLY A 10 5.65 10.26 9.36
N GLN A 11 5.91 10.58 8.08
CA GLN A 11 6.30 9.57 7.09
C GLN A 11 7.70 9.00 7.36
N HIS A 12 7.78 7.67 7.51
CA HIS A 12 9.02 6.89 7.55
C HIS A 12 8.98 5.81 6.47
N PHE A 13 9.79 5.95 5.42
CA PHE A 13 9.76 5.00 4.31
C PHE A 13 10.56 3.73 4.59
N LEU A 14 9.86 2.60 4.52
CA LEU A 14 10.47 1.28 4.48
C LEU A 14 11.21 1.08 3.14
N LYS A 15 12.51 0.84 3.21
CA LYS A 15 13.38 0.57 2.03
C LYS A 15 13.93 -0.86 2.00
N ASP A 16 13.76 -1.60 3.09
CA ASP A 16 14.26 -2.96 3.20
C ASP A 16 13.28 -3.93 2.53
N GLU A 17 13.67 -4.43 1.37
CA GLU A 17 12.90 -5.41 0.59
C GLU A 17 12.67 -6.72 1.32
N ASN A 18 13.61 -7.16 2.17
CA ASN A 18 13.44 -8.38 2.95
C ASN A 18 12.34 -8.20 4.00
N MET A 19 12.24 -7.02 4.61
CA MET A 19 11.16 -6.70 5.52
C MET A 19 9.81 -6.62 4.79
N CYS A 20 9.75 -6.00 3.61
CA CYS A 20 8.52 -5.99 2.80
C CYS A 20 8.04 -7.41 2.45
N LYS A 21 8.97 -8.30 2.09
CA LYS A 21 8.66 -9.72 1.80
C LYS A 21 8.11 -10.42 3.03
N LYS A 22 8.80 -10.32 4.19
CA LYS A 22 8.34 -10.92 5.46
C LYS A 22 6.94 -10.47 5.85
N ILE A 23 6.61 -9.18 5.68
CA ILE A 23 5.26 -8.65 5.93
C ILE A 23 4.25 -9.32 4.99
N THR A 24 4.58 -9.37 3.70
CA THR A 24 3.70 -9.96 2.68
C THR A 24 3.51 -11.47 2.89
N ASP A 25 4.54 -12.20 3.31
CA ASP A 25 4.48 -13.64 3.58
C ASP A 25 3.48 -13.97 4.69
N VAL A 26 3.45 -13.17 5.76
CA VAL A 26 2.46 -13.33 6.85
C VAL A 26 1.04 -13.10 6.34
N ILE A 27 0.85 -12.12 5.46
CA ILE A 27 -0.46 -11.84 4.83
C ILE A 27 -0.87 -13.01 3.93
N GLN A 28 0.04 -13.54 3.11
CA GLN A 28 -0.22 -14.69 2.25
C GLN A 28 -0.57 -15.95 3.04
N LEU A 29 0.08 -16.18 4.18
CA LEU A 29 -0.28 -17.28 5.06
C LEU A 29 -1.73 -17.15 5.57
N ALA A 30 -2.13 -15.95 5.99
CA ALA A 30 -3.51 -15.70 6.43
C ALA A 30 -4.54 -15.88 5.29
N LEU A 31 -4.17 -15.56 4.04
CA LEU A 31 -4.99 -15.80 2.86
C LEU A 31 -5.19 -17.29 2.56
N HIS A 32 -4.11 -18.08 2.63
CA HIS A 32 -4.18 -19.52 2.40
C HIS A 32 -5.11 -20.24 3.38
N GLU A 33 -5.24 -19.71 4.60
CA GLU A 33 -6.18 -20.22 5.60
C GLU A 33 -7.65 -19.79 5.36
N ASN A 34 -7.94 -19.13 4.22
CA ASN A 34 -9.25 -18.53 3.88
C ASN A 34 -9.77 -17.55 4.95
N LYS A 35 -8.87 -16.89 5.68
CA LYS A 35 -9.24 -15.94 6.76
C LYS A 35 -9.30 -14.50 6.29
N LEU A 36 -8.89 -14.21 5.07
CA LEU A 36 -8.75 -12.86 4.56
C LEU A 36 -9.24 -12.78 3.10
N HIS A 37 -10.17 -11.88 2.82
CA HIS A 37 -10.68 -11.62 1.46
C HIS A 37 -10.54 -10.14 1.07
N HIS A 38 -10.53 -9.26 2.07
CA HIS A 38 -10.40 -7.83 1.93
C HIS A 38 -9.16 -7.37 2.68
N LEU A 39 -8.38 -6.52 2.03
CA LEU A 39 -7.19 -5.92 2.62
C LEU A 39 -7.21 -4.42 2.39
N LEU A 40 -6.88 -3.68 3.44
CA LEU A 40 -6.75 -2.24 3.41
C LEU A 40 -5.34 -1.87 3.90
N GLU A 41 -4.56 -1.24 3.03
CA GLU A 41 -3.30 -0.62 3.42
C GLU A 41 -3.55 0.83 3.80
N VAL A 42 -3.13 1.24 4.99
CA VAL A 42 -3.23 2.62 5.47
C VAL A 42 -1.86 3.27 5.33
N GLY A 43 -1.79 4.40 4.62
CA GLY A 43 -0.53 5.09 4.37
C GLY A 43 0.43 4.29 3.48
N PRO A 44 0.02 3.91 2.25
CA PRO A 44 0.89 3.19 1.31
C PRO A 44 2.17 3.98 0.97
N GLY A 45 2.14 5.31 1.07
CA GLY A 45 3.27 6.17 0.77
C GLY A 45 3.81 5.90 -0.63
N ALA A 46 5.08 5.52 -0.72
CA ALA A 46 5.73 5.20 -1.99
C ALA A 46 5.52 3.75 -2.47
N GLY A 47 4.61 3.02 -1.84
CA GLY A 47 4.22 1.67 -2.25
C GLY A 47 5.25 0.58 -1.97
N ALA A 48 6.03 0.73 -0.89
CA ALA A 48 7.04 -0.25 -0.48
C ALA A 48 6.43 -1.63 -0.24
N ILE A 49 5.25 -1.68 0.38
CA ILE A 49 4.48 -2.91 0.65
C ILE A 49 3.43 -3.09 -0.46
N THR A 50 2.74 -2.02 -0.88
CA THR A 50 1.74 -2.03 -1.97
C THR A 50 2.16 -2.84 -3.19
N LYS A 51 3.41 -2.72 -3.66
CA LYS A 51 3.89 -3.47 -4.83
C LYS A 51 3.79 -4.98 -4.70
N TYR A 52 3.93 -5.50 -3.48
CA TYR A 52 3.81 -6.91 -3.19
C TYR A 52 2.34 -7.31 -3.01
N LEU A 53 1.55 -6.47 -2.33
CA LEU A 53 0.12 -6.70 -2.13
C LEU A 53 -0.66 -6.78 -3.44
N LEU A 54 -0.31 -5.95 -4.42
CA LEU A 54 -0.96 -5.95 -5.73
C LEU A 54 -0.69 -7.23 -6.55
N GLN A 55 0.36 -7.99 -6.21
CA GLN A 55 0.69 -9.25 -6.89
C GLN A 55 -0.05 -10.45 -6.30
N ILE A 56 -0.71 -10.28 -5.15
CA ILE A 56 -1.47 -11.34 -4.50
C ILE A 56 -2.76 -11.59 -5.31
N PRO A 57 -2.99 -12.82 -5.83
CA PRO A 57 -4.20 -13.14 -6.56
C PRO A 57 -5.41 -13.22 -5.63
N ASN A 58 -6.60 -12.95 -6.17
CA ASN A 58 -7.90 -13.17 -5.50
C ASN A 58 -8.12 -12.39 -4.19
N ILE A 59 -7.40 -11.30 -3.97
CA ILE A 59 -7.62 -10.40 -2.82
C ILE A 59 -8.21 -9.07 -3.28
N ASN A 60 -9.23 -8.60 -2.55
CA ASN A 60 -9.74 -7.25 -2.72
C ASN A 60 -8.89 -6.27 -1.89
N CYS A 61 -7.76 -5.85 -2.46
CA CYS A 61 -6.85 -4.87 -1.86
C CYS A 61 -7.26 -3.44 -2.21
N LYS A 62 -7.37 -2.58 -1.20
CA LYS A 62 -7.50 -1.12 -1.31
C LYS A 62 -6.39 -0.43 -0.53
N VAL A 63 -6.13 0.82 -0.85
CA VAL A 63 -5.18 1.66 -0.13
C VAL A 63 -5.84 2.98 0.26
N VAL A 64 -5.53 3.50 1.45
CA VAL A 64 -5.98 4.83 1.91
C VAL A 64 -4.77 5.73 2.06
N GLU A 65 -4.78 6.86 1.36
CA GLU A 65 -3.69 7.84 1.39
C GLU A 65 -4.28 9.26 1.45
N LEU A 66 -3.67 10.10 2.29
CA LEU A 66 -4.05 11.50 2.45
C LEU A 66 -3.16 12.41 1.57
N ASP A 67 -1.90 12.01 1.36
CA ASP A 67 -0.91 12.79 0.64
C ASP A 67 -1.08 12.66 -0.88
N GLU A 68 -1.60 13.70 -1.52
CA GLU A 68 -1.82 13.78 -2.97
C GLU A 68 -0.56 13.50 -3.81
N GLU A 69 0.62 13.90 -3.35
CA GLU A 69 1.88 13.58 -4.05
C GLU A 69 2.14 12.06 -4.10
N LYS A 70 1.74 11.33 -3.06
CA LYS A 70 1.87 9.87 -3.01
C LYS A 70 0.85 9.19 -3.88
N ILE A 71 -0.38 9.71 -3.91
CA ILE A 71 -1.43 9.21 -4.80
C ILE A 71 -0.98 9.31 -6.24
N ASN A 72 -0.53 10.49 -6.68
CA ASN A 72 -0.02 10.70 -8.03
C ASN A 72 1.17 9.78 -8.35
N TYR A 73 2.07 9.56 -7.39
CA TYR A 73 3.15 8.61 -7.54
C TYR A 73 2.66 7.16 -7.71
N LEU A 74 1.71 6.73 -6.89
CA LEU A 74 1.14 5.38 -6.93
C LEU A 74 0.43 5.12 -8.26
N GLU A 75 -0.40 6.06 -8.71
CA GLU A 75 -1.11 5.98 -10.00
C GLU A 75 -0.15 5.92 -11.19
N ALA A 76 0.94 6.70 -11.14
CA ALA A 76 1.98 6.67 -12.18
C ALA A 76 2.82 5.38 -12.14
N THR A 77 2.92 4.71 -10.99
CA THR A 77 3.79 3.54 -10.80
C THR A 77 3.07 2.21 -11.05
N TYR A 78 1.80 2.11 -10.64
CA TYR A 78 1.05 0.85 -10.67
C TYR A 78 -0.19 0.96 -11.55
N SER A 79 -0.16 0.28 -12.70
CA SER A 79 -1.33 0.18 -13.56
C SER A 79 -2.50 -0.43 -12.80
N ASN A 80 -3.69 0.17 -12.94
CA ASN A 80 -4.94 -0.25 -12.28
C ASN A 80 -5.02 -0.06 -10.76
N ILE A 81 -4.09 0.67 -10.13
CA ILE A 81 -4.24 1.01 -8.70
C ILE A 81 -5.29 2.11 -8.47
N GLN A 82 -5.57 2.94 -9.49
CA GLN A 82 -6.49 4.07 -9.38
C GLN A 82 -7.88 3.69 -8.82
N SER A 83 -8.46 2.58 -9.27
CA SER A 83 -9.75 2.09 -8.76
C SER A 83 -9.69 1.51 -7.33
N LYS A 84 -8.49 1.41 -6.75
CA LYS A 84 -8.21 0.86 -5.42
C LYS A 84 -7.81 1.93 -4.40
N ILE A 85 -7.52 3.16 -4.84
CA ILE A 85 -7.12 4.26 -3.96
C ILE A 85 -8.36 4.93 -3.36
N ILE A 86 -8.30 5.16 -2.06
CA ILE A 86 -9.20 6.03 -1.31
C ILE A 86 -8.38 7.26 -0.90
N HIS A 87 -8.66 8.40 -1.52
CA HIS A 87 -7.99 9.67 -1.20
C HIS A 87 -8.69 10.34 -0.02
N GLN A 88 -8.40 9.89 1.20
CA GLN A 88 -9.04 10.39 2.42
C GLN A 88 -8.11 10.31 3.62
N ASN A 89 -8.43 11.08 4.67
CA ASN A 89 -7.91 10.84 5.99
C ASN A 89 -8.52 9.53 6.52
N PHE A 90 -7.68 8.57 6.92
CA PHE A 90 -8.15 7.27 7.41
C PHE A 90 -8.99 7.37 8.70
N LEU A 91 -8.83 8.44 9.48
CA LEU A 91 -9.52 8.63 10.76
C LEU A 91 -10.90 9.32 10.63
N GLU A 92 -11.30 9.70 9.42
CA GLU A 92 -12.60 10.32 9.11
C GLU A 92 -13.53 9.31 8.42
#